data_AF-A0A4C1WFG1-F1
#
_entry.id   AF-A0A4C1WFG1-F1
#
_cell.length_a   1.000
_cell.length_b   1.000
_cell.length_c   1.000
_cell.angle_alpha   90.00
_cell.angle_beta   90.00
_cell.angle_gamma   90.00
#
_symmetry.space_group_name_H-M   'P 1'
#
loop_
_entity.id
_entity.type
_entity.pdbx_description
1 polymer ?
#
loop_
_entity_poly.entity_id
_entity_poly.type
_entity_poly.pdbx_seq_one_letter_code
_entity_poly.pdbx_strand_id
1 'polypeptide(L)'
;MKQNISRREFSQFPNLSQVECIDEYIHTYSQHLSALHDDFKTRFKDILTMDTPPWIINPFDETEVANVVLQEELLELSTNEELKVKFRKGYQTFWLQAEIPEKYPGLWEIARKFSIAFPRHTLSKGVLVPLQTF
;
A
#
# COMPACT_ATOMS: atom_id res chain seq x y z
N MET A 1 -10.95 -3.29 15.40
CA MET A 1 -11.03 -4.75 15.62
C MET A 1 -11.37 -5.10 17.08
N LYS A 2 -10.57 -4.69 18.07
CA LYS A 2 -10.82 -4.95 19.51
C LYS A 2 -12.22 -4.53 20.01
N GLN A 3 -12.68 -3.33 19.68
CA GLN A 3 -13.99 -2.83 20.10
C GLN A 3 -15.16 -3.67 19.56
N ASN A 4 -15.03 -4.19 18.34
CA ASN A 4 -16.08 -4.98 17.69
C ASN A 4 -16.20 -6.36 18.36
N ILE A 5 -15.07 -7.01 18.64
CA ILE A 5 -15.03 -8.30 19.36
C ILE A 5 -15.61 -8.15 20.78
N SER A 6 -15.26 -7.08 21.50
CA SER A 6 -15.83 -6.79 22.83
C SER A 6 -17.34 -6.52 22.80
N ARG A 7 -17.88 -6.05 21.66
CA ARG A 7 -19.32 -5.84 21.43
C ARG A 7 -20.03 -7.06 20.84
N ARG A 8 -19.33 -8.20 20.69
CA ARG A 8 -19.81 -9.41 20.00
C ARG A 8 -20.20 -9.19 18.54
N GLU A 9 -19.61 -8.17 17.91
CA GLU A 9 -19.76 -7.88 16.49
C GLU A 9 -18.72 -8.68 15.68
N PHE A 10 -19.10 -9.88 15.25
CA PHE A 10 -18.24 -10.83 14.55
C PHE A 10 -18.36 -10.80 13.02
N SER A 11 -18.83 -9.71 12.43
CA SER A 11 -19.01 -9.59 10.96
C SER A 11 -17.72 -9.84 10.17
N GLN A 12 -16.56 -9.57 10.78
CA GLN A 12 -15.23 -9.81 10.21
C GLN A 12 -14.72 -11.25 10.46
N PHE A 13 -15.40 -12.02 11.31
CA PHE A 13 -14.99 -13.35 11.77
C PHE A 13 -16.17 -14.32 11.71
N PRO A 14 -16.57 -14.79 10.51
CA PRO A 14 -17.74 -15.65 10.32
C PRO A 14 -17.66 -17.01 11.03
N ASN A 15 -16.46 -17.42 11.47
CA ASN A 15 -16.28 -18.61 12.29
C ASN A 15 -16.58 -18.35 13.78
N LEU A 16 -16.36 -17.11 14.27
CA LEU A 16 -16.64 -16.74 15.66
C LEU A 16 -18.14 -16.53 15.91
N SER A 17 -18.93 -16.22 14.88
CA SER A 17 -20.38 -16.11 14.99
C SER A 17 -21.10 -17.45 15.15
N GLN A 18 -20.42 -18.58 14.92
CA GLN A 18 -20.98 -19.93 14.97
C GLN A 18 -20.64 -20.68 16.26
N VAL A 19 -19.77 -20.11 17.11
CA VAL A 19 -19.26 -20.76 18.32
C VAL A 19 -19.81 -20.04 19.55
N GLU A 20 -20.29 -20.80 20.53
CA GLU A 20 -20.69 -20.25 21.82
C GLU A 20 -19.42 -19.76 22.56
N CYS A 21 -19.20 -18.46 22.47
CA CYS A 21 -17.94 -17.85 22.90
C CYS A 21 -18.08 -17.35 24.34
N ILE A 22 -17.33 -17.96 25.27
CA ILE A 22 -17.27 -17.53 26.67
C ILE A 22 -16.39 -16.27 26.75
N ASP A 23 -16.80 -15.30 27.59
CA ASP A 23 -16.15 -13.98 27.67
C ASP A 23 -14.64 -14.06 27.98
N GLU A 24 -14.19 -15.08 28.72
CA GLU A 24 -12.78 -15.34 29.01
C GLU A 24 -11.98 -15.65 27.73
N TYR A 25 -12.49 -16.53 26.86
CA TYR A 25 -11.84 -16.85 25.59
C TYR A 25 -11.84 -15.66 24.62
N ILE A 26 -12.92 -14.88 24.62
CA ILE A 26 -13.00 -13.63 23.84
C ILE A 26 -11.91 -12.65 24.29
N HIS A 27 -11.68 -12.55 25.60
CA HIS A 27 -10.67 -11.68 26.16
C HIS A 27 -9.25 -12.12 25.76
N THR A 28 -8.92 -13.40 25.95
CA THR A 28 -7.62 -13.97 25.55
C THR A 28 -7.37 -13.82 24.06
N TYR A 29 -8.36 -14.10 23.22
CA TYR A 29 -8.26 -13.92 21.77
C TYR A 29 -8.03 -12.45 21.39
N SER A 30 -8.74 -11.53 22.03
CA SER A 30 -8.55 -10.08 21.82
C SER A 30 -7.16 -9.60 22.21
N GLN A 31 -6.60 -10.14 23.30
CA GLN A 31 -5.23 -9.86 23.73
C GLN A 31 -4.21 -10.37 22.69
N HIS A 32 -4.37 -11.61 22.21
CA HIS A 32 -3.49 -12.16 21.18
C HIS A 32 -3.54 -11.36 19.87
N LEU A 33 -4.74 -10.97 19.41
CA LEU A 33 -4.87 -10.11 18.24
C LEU A 33 -4.21 -8.75 18.44
N SER A 34 -4.28 -8.19 19.66
CA SER A 34 -3.61 -6.92 19.98
C SER A 34 -2.09 -7.08 19.94
N ALA A 35 -1.55 -8.12 20.57
CA ALA A 35 -0.12 -8.40 20.55
C ALA A 35 0.39 -8.68 19.13
N LEU A 36 -0.38 -9.41 18.32
CA LEU A 36 -0.07 -9.65 16.92
C LEU A 36 -0.05 -8.34 16.13
N HIS A 37 -1.09 -7.52 16.27
CA HIS A 37 -1.16 -6.23 15.61
C HIS A 37 0.02 -5.32 16.00
N ASP A 38 0.43 -5.30 17.26
CA ASP A 38 1.58 -4.51 17.72
C ASP A 38 2.91 -5.05 17.20
N ASP A 39 3.06 -6.37 17.10
CA ASP A 39 4.20 -7.02 16.43
C ASP A 39 4.24 -6.67 14.93
N PHE A 40 3.10 -6.69 14.23
CA PHE A 40 3.00 -6.24 12.83
C PHE A 40 3.39 -4.77 12.69
N LYS A 41 2.87 -3.88 13.54
CA LYS A 41 3.24 -2.47 13.54
C LYS A 41 4.73 -2.25 13.78
N THR A 42 5.33 -3.05 14.65
CA THR A 42 6.76 -2.98 14.94
C THR A 42 7.60 -3.49 13.77
N ARG A 43 7.25 -4.64 13.19
CA ARG A 43 7.99 -5.26 12.07
C ARG A 43 7.89 -4.46 10.78
N PHE A 44 6.75 -3.82 10.53
CA PHE A 44 6.49 -3.04 9.32
C PHE A 44 6.56 -1.54 9.56
N LYS A 45 7.11 -1.10 10.69
CA LYS A 45 7.22 0.32 11.05
C LYS A 45 7.84 1.13 9.92
N ASP A 46 8.93 0.65 9.34
CA ASP A 46 9.66 1.35 8.28
C ASP A 46 8.78 1.60 7.05
N ILE A 47 7.90 0.64 6.71
CA ILE A 47 6.93 0.76 5.61
C ILE A 47 5.81 1.73 5.99
N LEU A 48 5.30 1.65 7.22
CA LEU A 48 4.24 2.52 7.72
C LEU A 48 4.69 3.98 7.85
N THR A 49 5.98 4.22 8.10
CA THR A 49 6.57 5.56 8.20
C THR A 49 7.27 6.01 6.92
N MET A 50 7.15 5.23 5.83
CA MET A 50 7.79 5.56 4.57
C MET A 50 7.07 6.76 3.95
N ASP A 51 7.81 7.85 3.75
CA ASP A 51 7.28 9.00 3.02
C ASP A 51 7.22 8.67 1.53
N THR A 52 6.04 8.85 0.93
CA THR A 52 5.83 8.58 -0.48
C THR A 52 6.07 9.87 -1.25
N PRO A 53 7.10 9.95 -2.11
CA PRO A 53 7.35 11.15 -2.88
C PRO A 53 6.10 11.55 -3.69
N PRO A 54 5.73 12.84 -3.75
CA PRO A 54 4.51 13.29 -4.45
C PRO A 54 4.44 12.82 -5.90
N TRP A 55 5.59 12.79 -6.58
CA TRP A 55 5.71 12.34 -7.96
C TRP A 55 5.38 10.86 -8.17
N ILE A 56 5.42 10.01 -7.13
CA ILE A 56 4.95 8.62 -7.22
C ILE A 56 3.43 8.56 -7.42
N ILE A 57 2.71 9.47 -6.77
CA ILE A 57 1.25 9.55 -6.85
C ILE A 57 0.84 10.27 -8.14
N ASN A 58 1.51 11.39 -8.45
CA ASN A 58 1.30 12.13 -9.68
C ASN A 58 2.64 12.61 -10.27
N PRO A 59 3.23 11.89 -11.24
CA PRO A 59 4.53 12.25 -11.79
C PRO A 59 4.46 13.44 -12.76
N PHE A 60 3.27 13.97 -13.05
CA PHE A 60 3.07 15.11 -13.93
C PHE A 60 2.94 16.44 -13.18
N ASP A 61 2.84 16.43 -11.85
CA ASP A 61 2.86 17.64 -11.04
C ASP A 61 4.31 18.11 -10.84
N GLU A 62 4.50 19.44 -10.77
CA GLU A 62 5.81 20.02 -10.47
C GLU A 62 6.29 19.52 -9.10
N THR A 63 7.37 18.73 -9.13
CA THR A 63 8.01 18.19 -7.93
C THR A 63 9.51 18.41 -8.01
N GLU A 64 10.08 19.09 -7.02
CA GLU A 64 11.52 19.21 -6.90
C GLU A 64 12.13 17.94 -6.30
N VAL A 65 13.11 17.37 -6.99
CA VAL A 65 13.85 16.19 -6.55
C VAL A 65 15.33 16.52 -6.55
N ALA A 66 16.02 16.31 -5.42
CA ALA A 66 17.44 16.67 -5.28
C ALA A 66 18.39 15.89 -6.20
N ASN A 67 17.95 14.75 -6.72
CA ASN A 67 18.73 13.94 -7.66
C ASN A 67 18.50 14.44 -9.09
N VAL A 68 19.56 14.93 -9.72
CA VAL A 68 19.54 15.52 -11.07
C VAL A 68 19.00 14.55 -12.13
N VAL A 69 19.37 13.27 -12.06
CA VAL A 69 18.88 12.26 -13.02
C VAL A 69 17.37 12.07 -12.91
N LEU A 70 16.84 12.03 -11.68
CA LEU A 70 15.40 11.90 -11.46
C LEU A 70 14.64 13.16 -11.89
N GLN A 71 15.26 14.33 -11.68
CA GLN A 71 14.67 15.60 -12.09
C GLN A 71 14.57 15.72 -13.61
N GLU A 72 15.60 15.28 -14.35
CA GLU A 72 15.58 15.22 -15.82
C GLU A 72 14.51 14.25 -16.32
N GLU A 73 14.44 13.03 -15.76
CA GLU A 73 13.41 12.06 -16.13
C GLU A 73 11.98 12.55 -15.83
N LEU A 74 11.76 13.23 -14.70
CA LEU A 74 10.47 13.84 -14.36
C LEU A 74 10.09 14.95 -15.33
N LEU A 75 11.05 15.79 -15.71
CA LEU A 75 10.81 16.86 -16.65
C LEU A 75 10.41 16.28 -18.03
N GLU A 76 11.14 15.29 -18.54
CA GLU A 76 10.80 14.62 -19.79
C GLU A 76 9.41 13.98 -19.70
N LEU A 77 9.14 13.22 -18.64
CA LEU A 77 7.86 12.56 -18.42
C LEU A 77 6.70 13.57 -18.33
N SER A 78 6.91 14.74 -17.69
CA SER A 78 5.90 15.79 -17.54
C SER A 78 5.43 16.37 -18.88
N THR A 79 6.30 16.34 -19.90
CA THR A 79 6.01 16.82 -21.26
C THR A 79 5.40 15.75 -22.17
N ASN A 80 5.34 14.51 -21.71
CA ASN A 80 4.83 13.39 -22.50
C ASN A 80 3.29 13.27 -22.40
N GLU A 81 2.59 13.85 -23.36
CA GLU A 81 1.13 13.83 -23.44
C GLU A 81 0.54 12.42 -23.62
N GLU A 82 1.25 11.51 -24.29
CA GLU A 82 0.79 10.11 -24.46
C GLU A 82 0.72 9.40 -23.10
N LEU A 83 1.74 9.59 -22.27
CA LEU A 83 1.80 9.02 -20.92
C LEU A 83 0.76 9.64 -19.99
N LYS A 84 0.43 10.93 -20.13
CA LYS A 84 -0.69 11.57 -19.39
C LYS A 84 -2.02 10.89 -19.68
N VAL A 85 -2.26 10.47 -20.92
CA VAL A 85 -3.48 9.72 -21.28
C VAL A 85 -3.48 8.35 -20.60
N LYS A 86 -2.34 7.64 -20.60
CA LYS A 86 -2.24 6.32 -19.96
C LYS A 86 -2.38 6.42 -18.43
N PHE A 87 -1.93 7.51 -17.82
CA PHE A 87 -2.04 7.78 -16.39
C PHE A 87 -3.49 7.86 -15.89
N ARG A 88 -4.48 8.13 -16.75
CA ARG A 88 -5.91 8.13 -16.37
C ARG A 88 -6.40 6.81 -15.76
N LYS A 89 -5.67 5.71 -15.98
CA LYS A 89 -5.95 4.40 -15.35
C LYS A 89 -5.45 4.30 -13.90
N GLY A 90 -4.76 5.33 -13.41
CA GLY A 90 -4.21 5.44 -12.06
C GLY A 90 -2.71 5.10 -12.00
N TYR A 91 -2.01 5.75 -11.06
CA TYR A 91 -0.56 5.62 -10.83
C TYR A 91 -0.11 4.16 -10.66
N GLN A 92 -0.97 3.37 -10.03
CA GLN A 92 -0.82 1.94 -9.77
C GLN A 92 -0.51 1.12 -11.03
N THR A 93 -1.29 1.35 -12.09
CA THR A 93 -1.10 0.68 -13.39
C THR A 93 -0.06 1.39 -14.24
N PHE A 94 0.11 2.69 -14.03
CA PHE A 94 1.03 3.52 -14.80
C PHE A 94 2.48 3.07 -14.63
N TRP A 95 2.95 2.90 -13.39
CA TRP A 95 4.32 2.50 -13.12
C TRP A 95 4.63 1.07 -13.59
N LEU A 96 3.62 0.19 -13.69
CA LEU A 96 3.77 -1.21 -14.12
C LEU A 96 3.83 -1.38 -15.64
N GLN A 97 3.80 -0.30 -16.42
CA GLN A 97 3.87 -0.37 -17.88
C GLN A 97 5.28 -0.75 -18.34
N ALA A 98 5.38 -1.63 -19.34
CA ALA A 98 6.67 -2.13 -19.85
C ALA A 98 7.60 -1.03 -20.41
N GLU A 99 7.03 0.08 -20.88
CA GLU A 99 7.79 1.22 -21.42
C GLU A 99 8.46 2.09 -20.35
N ILE A 100 8.00 2.03 -19.09
CA ILE A 100 8.49 2.90 -18.01
C ILE A 100 9.91 2.53 -17.57
N PRO A 101 10.25 1.23 -17.31
CA PRO A 101 11.61 0.84 -16.98
C PRO A 101 12.64 1.16 -18.07
N GLU A 102 12.23 1.18 -19.33
CA GLU A 102 13.12 1.46 -20.47
C GLU A 102 13.37 2.95 -20.67
N LYS A 103 12.33 3.79 -20.53
CA LYS A 103 12.42 5.24 -20.76
C LYS A 103 12.83 6.03 -19.52
N TYR A 104 12.42 5.60 -18.33
CA TYR A 104 12.65 6.30 -17.07
C TYR A 104 13.17 5.33 -15.99
N PRO A 105 14.38 4.77 -16.19
CA PRO A 105 14.93 3.76 -15.30
C PRO A 105 15.14 4.27 -13.87
N GLY A 106 15.51 5.54 -13.67
CA GLY A 106 15.70 6.13 -12.35
C GLY A 106 14.39 6.23 -11.56
N LEU A 107 13.33 6.75 -12.19
CA LEU A 107 12.00 6.86 -11.61
C LEU A 107 11.41 5.48 -11.33
N TRP A 108 11.56 4.54 -12.26
CA TRP A 108 11.09 3.17 -12.07
C TRP A 108 11.74 2.48 -10.87
N GLU A 109 13.05 2.61 -10.69
CA GLU A 109 13.77 1.96 -9.58
C GLU A 109 13.26 2.41 -8.21
N ILE A 110 12.81 3.67 -8.09
CA ILE A 110 12.21 4.16 -6.86
C ILE A 110 10.74 3.73 -6.79
N ALA A 111 9.96 3.91 -7.86
CA ALA A 111 8.55 3.56 -7.88
C ALA A 111 8.27 2.08 -7.60
N ARG A 112 9.16 1.19 -8.05
CA ARG A 112 9.08 -0.24 -7.77
C ARG A 112 9.20 -0.55 -6.28
N LYS A 113 9.94 0.24 -5.49
CA LYS A 113 10.04 0.05 -4.03
C LYS A 113 8.72 0.31 -3.32
N PHE A 114 7.91 1.22 -3.86
CA PHE A 114 6.55 1.48 -3.38
C PHE A 114 5.53 0.45 -3.91
N SER A 115 5.92 -0.35 -4.90
CA SER A 115 5.14 -1.48 -5.39
C SER A 115 5.36 -2.70 -4.50
N ILE A 116 4.85 -2.66 -3.27
CA ILE A 116 4.89 -3.81 -2.37
C ILE A 116 3.93 -4.86 -2.92
N ALA A 117 4.48 -5.92 -3.52
CA ALA A 117 3.72 -7.11 -3.84
C ALA A 117 3.37 -7.83 -2.54
N PHE A 118 2.20 -7.55 -1.98
CA PHE A 118 1.63 -8.42 -0.95
C PHE A 118 1.52 -9.84 -1.55
N PRO A 119 2.08 -10.87 -0.90
CA PRO A 119 1.92 -12.23 -1.36
C PRO A 119 0.43 -12.57 -1.44
N ARG A 120 -0.03 -12.84 -2.67
CA ARG A 120 -1.44 -12.99 -3.10
C ARG A 120 -2.24 -14.11 -2.42
N HIS A 121 -1.75 -14.77 -1.38
CA HIS A 121 -2.30 -16.04 -0.90
C HIS A 121 -3.62 -15.93 -0.14
N THR A 122 -4.11 -14.73 0.20
CA THR A 122 -5.35 -14.57 0.99
C THR A 122 -6.41 -13.62 0.42
N LEU A 123 -6.18 -12.99 -0.73
CA LEU A 123 -7.16 -12.09 -1.35
C LEU A 123 -7.19 -12.30 -2.87
N SER A 124 -8.29 -12.87 -3.37
CA SER A 124 -8.57 -12.95 -4.79
C SER A 124 -8.65 -11.54 -5.39
N LYS A 125 -7.69 -11.22 -6.26
CA LYS A 125 -7.49 -9.99 -7.05
C LYS A 125 -6.67 -8.92 -6.32
N GLY A 126 -5.52 -8.60 -6.90
CA GLY A 126 -4.56 -7.63 -6.38
C GLY A 126 -5.13 -6.22 -6.39
N VAL A 127 -5.07 -5.58 -5.23
CA VAL A 127 -5.42 -4.18 -5.02
C VAL A 127 -4.20 -3.54 -4.34
N LEU A 128 -3.75 -2.39 -4.85
CA LEU A 128 -2.81 -1.54 -4.14
C LEU A 128 -3.57 -0.89 -2.99
N VAL A 129 -3.27 -1.34 -1.78
CA VAL A 129 -3.88 -0.82 -0.55
C VAL A 129 -3.12 0.45 -0.16
N PRO A 130 -3.80 1.57 0.14
CA PRO A 130 -3.15 2.72 0.73
C PRO A 130 -2.43 2.34 2.02
N LEU A 131 -1.21 2.83 2.23
CA LEU A 131 -0.43 2.64 3.46
C LEU A 131 -1.14 3.17 4.72
N GLN A 132 -2.23 3.91 4.56
CA GLN A 132 -3.04 4.51 5.63
C GLN A 132 -4.07 3.55 6.26
N THR A 133 -4.19 2.30 5.80
CA THR A 133 -5.23 1.36 6.30
C THR A 133 -4.70 0.27 7.22
N PHE A 134 -3.50 0.42 7.81
CA PHE A 134 -2.95 -0.48 8.83
C PHE A 134 -3.02 0.11 10.25
#